data_AF-A0A9N9LHQ1-F1
#
_entry.id   AF-A0A9N9LHQ1-F1
#
_cell.length_a   1.000
_cell.length_b   1.000
_cell.length_c   1.000
_cell.angle_alpha   90.00
_cell.angle_beta   90.00
_cell.angle_gamma   90.00
#
_symmetry.space_group_name_H-M   'P 1'
#
loop_
_entity.id
_entity.type
_entity.pdbx_description
1 polymer ?
#
loop_
_entity_poly.entity_id
_entity_poly.type
_entity_poly.pdbx_seq_one_letter_code
_entity_poly.pdbx_strand_id
1 'polypeptide(L)'
;MCSIEYFHVAKEQFRIAPGNETVRAWPFETKECIPGSKQLLESIRDDYIELLAICNISHDDSFVANICSKGHSDTEDILVILTRDVDTDMWQYAANNIKKLIDNTISERNSALRITVEIRNPMKMYRDSTIDVQPDPRAYEACKNINDISSQFYHLIPGFTSLSFEMRGPRKEDADPRWPTAAVPSMMICVQDGMHYNWALVEDQIRVVVGDIATDLEVEVHLEIWAGDSK
;
A
#
# COMPACT_ATOMS: atom_id res chain seq x y z
N MET A 1 12.44 -9.55 12.47
CA MET A 1 12.37 -8.09 12.62
C MET A 1 12.39 -7.50 11.23
N CYS A 2 11.41 -6.67 10.89
CA CYS A 2 11.33 -5.97 9.61
C CYS A 2 11.16 -4.47 9.87
N SER A 3 11.46 -3.63 8.88
CA SER A 3 11.19 -2.19 9.01
C SER A 3 9.68 -1.92 8.98
N ILE A 4 9.23 -0.79 9.51
CA ILE A 4 7.80 -0.45 9.55
C ILE A 4 7.22 -0.26 8.13
N GLU A 5 8.02 0.29 7.21
CA GLU A 5 7.67 0.45 5.80
C GLU A 5 7.47 -0.92 5.14
N TYR A 6 8.39 -1.86 5.40
CA TYR A 6 8.28 -3.22 4.89
C TYR A 6 7.05 -3.94 5.45
N PHE A 7 6.77 -3.78 6.75
CA PHE A 7 5.59 -4.37 7.36
C PHE A 7 4.29 -3.84 6.77
N HIS A 8 4.19 -2.53 6.58
CA HIS A 8 3.01 -1.90 5.99
C HIS A 8 2.78 -2.40 4.57
N VAL A 9 3.84 -2.43 3.76
CA VAL A 9 3.76 -2.85 2.36
C VAL A 9 3.52 -4.35 2.20
N ALA A 10 4.07 -5.19 3.08
CA ALA A 10 3.83 -6.64 3.05
C ALA A 10 2.36 -7.05 3.29
N LYS A 11 1.52 -6.14 3.82
CA LYS A 11 0.07 -6.38 3.96
C LYS A 11 -0.70 -6.24 2.65
N GLU A 12 -0.06 -5.65 1.64
CA GLU A 12 -0.66 -5.40 0.33
C GLU A 12 -0.47 -6.63 -0.60
N GLN A 13 -1.25 -7.69 -0.37
CA GLN A 13 -1.14 -8.93 -1.16
C GLN A 13 -1.51 -8.77 -2.64
N PHE A 14 -2.20 -7.69 -3.01
CA PHE A 14 -2.68 -7.42 -4.37
C PHE A 14 -1.83 -6.37 -5.11
N ARG A 15 -0.57 -6.20 -4.69
CA ARG A 15 0.41 -5.32 -5.32
C ARG A 15 1.82 -5.85 -5.10
N ILE A 16 2.51 -6.21 -6.17
CA ILE A 16 3.82 -6.88 -6.09
C ILE A 16 4.84 -6.18 -6.99
N ALA A 17 6.03 -5.94 -6.43
CA ALA A 17 7.24 -5.49 -7.13
C ALA A 17 8.27 -6.65 -7.24
N PRO A 18 9.24 -6.57 -8.16
CA PRO A 18 10.28 -7.59 -8.29
C PRO A 18 11.18 -7.62 -7.04
N GLY A 19 11.88 -8.73 -6.83
CA GLY A 19 13.05 -8.80 -5.96
C GLY A 19 12.83 -8.47 -4.49
N ASN A 20 11.75 -8.94 -3.85
CA ASN A 20 11.37 -8.52 -2.48
C ASN A 20 11.38 -6.98 -2.30
N GLU A 21 11.35 -6.20 -3.39
CA GLU A 21 11.33 -4.75 -3.33
C GLU A 21 9.98 -4.33 -2.74
N THR A 22 10.06 -3.31 -1.91
CA THR A 22 8.90 -2.72 -1.28
C THR A 22 8.16 -1.90 -2.34
N VAL A 23 6.92 -2.27 -2.69
CA VAL A 23 6.06 -1.38 -3.49
C VAL A 23 5.85 -0.07 -2.74
N ARG A 24 5.88 1.06 -3.44
CA ARG A 24 5.73 2.36 -2.78
C ARG A 24 4.37 2.47 -2.11
N ALA A 25 4.33 2.71 -0.79
CA ALA A 25 3.08 2.80 -0.06
C ALA A 25 2.12 3.84 -0.66
N TRP A 26 0.83 3.55 -0.58
CA TRP A 26 -0.23 4.50 -0.90
C TRP A 26 -0.35 5.52 0.26
N PRO A 27 -0.66 6.81 0.02
CA PRO A 27 -0.87 7.47 -1.27
C PRO A 27 0.44 7.89 -1.95
N PHE A 28 0.45 7.79 -3.28
CA PHE A 28 1.54 8.28 -4.12
C PHE A 28 1.02 9.28 -5.16
N GLU A 29 1.94 10.07 -5.71
CA GLU A 29 1.69 10.93 -6.85
C GLU A 29 2.18 10.23 -8.13
N THR A 30 1.49 10.49 -9.23
CA THR A 30 1.88 10.00 -10.56
C THR A 30 2.24 11.18 -11.45
N LYS A 31 3.42 11.11 -12.06
CA LYS A 31 3.95 12.09 -13.01
C LYS A 31 4.17 11.42 -14.36
N GLU A 32 4.42 12.24 -15.38
CA GLU A 32 4.77 11.75 -16.71
C GLU A 32 6.10 10.98 -16.64
N CYS A 33 6.14 9.80 -17.26
CA CYS A 33 7.35 8.98 -17.34
C CYS A 33 8.38 9.60 -18.29
N ILE A 34 9.63 9.17 -18.18
CA ILE A 34 10.66 9.56 -19.14
C ILE A 34 10.28 9.00 -20.52
N PRO A 35 10.34 9.79 -21.62
CA PRO A 35 9.91 9.33 -22.95
C PRO A 35 10.59 8.04 -23.42
N GLY A 36 11.86 7.85 -23.07
CA GLY A 36 12.62 6.63 -23.38
C GLY A 36 12.07 5.38 -22.70
N SER A 37 11.52 5.50 -21.49
CA SER A 37 10.90 4.38 -20.77
C SER A 37 9.67 3.86 -21.49
N LYS A 38 8.82 4.78 -21.97
CA LYS A 38 7.63 4.42 -22.74
C LYS A 38 7.98 3.67 -24.02
N GLN A 39 8.93 4.18 -24.81
CA GLN A 39 9.36 3.53 -26.05
C GLN A 39 9.98 2.14 -25.81
N LEU A 40 10.76 1.99 -24.73
CA LEU A 40 11.34 0.71 -24.36
C LEU A 40 10.24 -0.30 -23.99
N LEU A 41 9.30 0.09 -23.14
CA LEU A 41 8.24 -0.80 -22.68
C LEU A 41 7.22 -1.15 -23.76
N GLU A 42 6.95 -0.23 -24.70
CA GLU A 42 6.16 -0.53 -25.90
C GLU A 42 6.80 -1.62 -26.76
N SER A 43 8.13 -1.64 -26.85
CA SER A 43 8.85 -2.62 -27.69
C SER A 43 8.97 -4.02 -27.10
N ILE A 44 8.72 -4.20 -25.80
CA ILE A 44 8.75 -5.50 -25.11
C ILE A 44 7.35 -5.92 -24.63
N ARG A 45 6.31 -5.26 -25.15
CA ARG A 45 4.92 -5.43 -24.70
C ARG A 45 4.43 -6.87 -24.86
N ASP A 46 4.63 -7.42 -26.05
CA ASP A 46 4.14 -8.76 -26.36
C ASP A 46 4.88 -9.80 -25.50
N ASP A 47 6.17 -9.62 -25.27
CA ASP A 47 7.01 -10.51 -24.46
C ASP A 47 6.54 -10.58 -23.00
N TYR A 48 6.24 -9.43 -22.35
CA TYR A 48 5.75 -9.49 -20.97
C TYR A 48 4.30 -9.99 -20.89
N ILE A 49 3.46 -9.75 -21.90
CA ILE A 49 2.10 -10.30 -21.95
C ILE A 49 2.16 -11.84 -22.05
N GLU A 50 3.05 -12.38 -22.87
CA GLU A 50 3.29 -13.82 -22.94
C GLU A 50 3.76 -14.39 -21.59
N LEU A 51 4.68 -13.70 -20.90
CA LEU A 51 5.12 -14.10 -19.56
C LEU A 51 3.97 -14.11 -18.54
N LEU A 52 3.07 -13.12 -18.58
CA LEU A 52 1.88 -13.11 -17.72
C LEU A 52 0.99 -14.32 -18.01
N ALA A 53 0.76 -14.65 -19.29
CA ALA A 53 -0.04 -15.80 -19.68
C ALA A 53 0.56 -17.13 -19.21
N ILE A 54 1.89 -17.30 -19.29
CA ILE A 54 2.60 -18.47 -18.75
C ILE A 54 2.41 -18.59 -17.23
N CYS A 55 2.34 -17.46 -16.53
CA CYS A 55 2.10 -17.39 -15.10
C CYS A 55 0.62 -17.50 -14.71
N ASN A 56 -0.28 -17.72 -15.68
CA ASN A 56 -1.73 -17.71 -15.50
C ASN A 56 -2.25 -16.39 -14.89
N ILE A 57 -1.65 -15.26 -15.28
CA ILE A 57 -2.07 -13.91 -14.89
C ILE A 57 -2.75 -13.24 -16.08
N SER A 58 -3.99 -12.79 -15.88
CA SER A 58 -4.74 -12.01 -16.85
C SER A 58 -4.15 -10.61 -16.99
N HIS A 59 -4.00 -10.15 -18.24
CA HIS A 59 -3.62 -8.78 -18.57
C HIS A 59 -4.89 -7.98 -18.88
N ASP A 60 -5.25 -7.02 -18.01
CA ASP A 60 -6.35 -6.07 -18.29
C ASP A 60 -5.82 -4.82 -18.99
N ASP A 61 -4.75 -4.22 -18.46
CA ASP A 61 -4.10 -3.04 -19.01
C ASP A 61 -2.68 -2.90 -18.46
N SER A 62 -1.87 -2.02 -19.06
CA SER A 62 -0.53 -1.71 -18.57
C SER A 62 -0.09 -0.33 -19.04
N PHE A 63 0.58 0.41 -18.18
CA PHE A 63 1.10 1.73 -18.50
C PHE A 63 2.40 2.02 -17.74
N VAL A 64 3.10 3.06 -18.19
CA VAL A 64 4.33 3.53 -17.56
C VAL A 64 4.02 4.80 -16.80
N ALA A 65 4.42 4.84 -15.53
CA ALA A 65 4.18 5.98 -14.66
C ALA A 65 5.45 6.31 -13.90
N ASN A 66 5.76 7.60 -13.78
CA ASN A 66 6.74 8.06 -12.80
C ASN A 66 6.02 8.19 -11.45
N ILE A 67 6.32 7.32 -10.49
CA ILE A 67 5.62 7.29 -9.20
C ILE A 67 6.55 7.87 -8.13
N CYS A 68 6.03 8.80 -7.32
CA CYS A 68 6.71 9.29 -6.12
C CYS A 68 5.82 9.23 -4.89
N SER A 69 6.42 8.97 -3.72
CA SER A 69 5.71 9.07 -2.44
C SER A 69 5.22 10.50 -2.25
N LYS A 70 4.01 10.66 -1.72
CA LYS A 70 3.44 12.01 -1.52
C LYS A 70 4.38 12.85 -0.65
N GLY A 71 4.71 14.06 -1.11
CA GLY A 71 5.64 14.95 -0.41
C GLY A 71 7.13 14.63 -0.56
N HIS A 72 7.50 13.61 -1.34
CA HIS A 72 8.89 13.23 -1.58
C HIS A 72 9.33 13.51 -3.02
N SER A 73 10.64 13.70 -3.22
CA SER A 73 11.24 13.99 -4.53
C SER A 73 11.85 12.76 -5.21
N ASP A 74 11.89 11.62 -4.53
CA ASP A 74 12.40 10.38 -5.09
C ASP A 74 11.42 9.84 -6.12
N THR A 75 11.83 9.76 -7.39
CA THR A 75 10.97 9.32 -8.48
C THR A 75 11.56 8.10 -9.16
N GLU A 76 10.68 7.20 -9.60
CA GLU A 76 11.07 6.04 -10.39
C GLU A 76 10.02 5.77 -11.45
N ASP A 77 10.47 5.41 -12.66
CA ASP A 77 9.59 4.95 -13.71
C ASP A 77 9.20 3.50 -13.43
N ILE A 78 7.90 3.24 -13.38
CA ILE A 78 7.33 1.94 -13.04
C ILE A 78 6.45 1.48 -14.21
N LEU A 79 6.73 0.28 -14.74
CA LEU A 79 5.76 -0.46 -15.54
C LEU A 79 4.68 -0.98 -14.61
N VAL A 80 3.50 -0.38 -14.69
CA VAL A 80 2.32 -0.82 -13.96
C VAL A 80 1.54 -1.79 -14.83
N ILE A 81 1.30 -3.00 -14.33
CA ILE A 81 0.48 -4.04 -14.95
C ILE A 81 -0.78 -4.20 -14.12
N LEU A 82 -1.94 -4.06 -14.75
CA LEU A 82 -3.23 -4.25 -14.14
C LEU A 82 -3.78 -5.64 -14.45
N THR A 83 -4.29 -6.29 -13.41
CA THR A 83 -4.99 -7.57 -13.47
C THR A 83 -6.21 -7.54 -12.55
N ARG A 84 -7.21 -8.37 -12.80
CA ARG A 84 -8.34 -8.62 -11.90
C ARG A 84 -8.18 -9.89 -11.09
N ASP A 85 -7.08 -10.61 -11.27
CA ASP A 85 -6.85 -11.87 -10.59
C ASP A 85 -6.74 -11.68 -9.07
N VAL A 86 -7.11 -12.73 -8.35
CA VAL A 86 -7.04 -12.78 -6.88
C VAL A 86 -6.06 -13.83 -6.38
N ASP A 87 -5.64 -14.75 -7.26
CA ASP A 87 -4.57 -15.69 -6.99
C ASP A 87 -3.23 -15.00 -7.30
N THR A 88 -2.43 -14.77 -6.25
CA THR A 88 -1.18 -14.02 -6.33
C THR A 88 0.07 -14.91 -6.28
N ASP A 89 -0.10 -16.24 -6.26
CA ASP A 89 1.00 -17.21 -6.07
C ASP A 89 2.14 -17.04 -7.08
N MET A 90 1.80 -16.71 -8.33
CA MET A 90 2.76 -16.55 -9.42
C MET A 90 3.17 -15.10 -9.70
N TRP A 91 2.59 -14.12 -9.02
CA TRP A 91 2.82 -12.70 -9.31
C TRP A 91 4.26 -12.28 -9.04
N GLN A 92 4.86 -12.77 -7.95
CA GLN A 92 6.27 -12.48 -7.65
C GLN A 92 7.20 -13.06 -8.72
N TYR A 93 6.90 -14.27 -9.20
CA TYR A 93 7.67 -14.89 -10.28
C TYR A 93 7.52 -14.09 -11.58
N ALA A 94 6.30 -13.68 -11.94
CA ALA A 94 6.05 -12.84 -13.11
C ALA A 94 6.79 -11.50 -13.03
N ALA A 95 6.63 -10.76 -11.92
CA ALA A 95 7.31 -9.48 -11.71
C ALA A 95 8.84 -9.62 -11.82
N ASN A 96 9.43 -10.66 -11.24
CA ASN A 96 10.86 -10.92 -11.34
C ASN A 96 11.34 -11.16 -12.79
N ASN A 97 10.58 -11.92 -13.58
CA ASN A 97 10.98 -12.23 -14.95
C ASN A 97 10.76 -11.04 -15.89
N ILE A 98 9.70 -10.26 -15.69
CA ILE A 98 9.45 -9.02 -16.43
C ILE A 98 10.54 -7.99 -16.10
N LYS A 99 10.96 -7.89 -14.84
CA LYS A 99 12.09 -7.04 -14.46
C LYS A 99 13.38 -7.44 -15.18
N LYS A 100 13.70 -8.74 -15.23
CA LYS A 100 14.86 -9.24 -15.98
C LYS A 100 14.77 -8.92 -17.47
N LEU A 101 13.58 -9.08 -18.07
CA LEU A 101 13.34 -8.72 -19.47
C LEU A 101 13.65 -7.23 -19.70
N ILE A 102 13.11 -6.34 -18.87
CA ILE A 102 13.38 -4.89 -18.91
C ILE A 102 14.88 -4.61 -18.79
N ASP A 103 15.56 -5.20 -17.80
CA ASP A 103 16.99 -4.96 -17.54
C ASP A 103 17.88 -5.44 -18.69
N ASN A 104 17.55 -6.57 -19.30
CA ASN A 104 18.23 -7.08 -20.48
C ASN A 104 18.06 -6.10 -21.66
N THR A 105 16.85 -5.64 -21.93
CA THR A 105 16.59 -4.69 -23.02
C THR A 105 17.26 -3.33 -22.79
N ILE A 106 17.30 -2.83 -21.55
CA ILE A 106 18.04 -1.60 -21.20
C ILE A 106 19.53 -1.79 -21.49
N SER A 107 20.09 -2.93 -21.09
CA SER A 107 21.50 -3.27 -21.28
C SER A 107 21.86 -3.40 -22.77
N GLU A 108 21.04 -4.11 -23.56
CA GLU A 108 21.22 -4.26 -25.01
C GLU A 108 21.21 -2.92 -25.75
N ARG A 109 20.41 -1.96 -25.27
CA ARG A 109 20.31 -0.62 -25.84
C ARG A 109 21.37 0.35 -25.33
N ASN A 110 22.27 -0.08 -24.43
CA ASN A 110 23.22 0.78 -23.73
C ASN A 110 22.56 2.03 -23.12
N SER A 111 21.36 1.83 -22.54
CA SER A 111 20.54 2.90 -21.99
C SER A 111 20.80 3.10 -20.50
N ALA A 112 20.70 4.34 -20.02
CA ALA A 112 20.82 4.67 -18.59
C ALA A 112 19.46 4.67 -17.86
N LEU A 113 18.40 4.17 -18.51
CA LEU A 113 17.07 4.12 -17.93
C LEU A 113 17.04 3.21 -16.70
N ARG A 114 16.17 3.56 -15.75
CA ARG A 114 15.85 2.74 -14.58
C ARG A 114 14.34 2.60 -14.52
N ILE A 115 13.90 1.37 -14.71
CA ILE A 115 12.49 1.01 -14.78
C ILE A 115 12.29 -0.20 -13.88
N THR A 116 11.34 -0.11 -12.95
CA THR A 116 10.87 -1.26 -12.17
C THR A 116 9.49 -1.71 -12.67
N VAL A 117 8.93 -2.78 -12.11
CA VAL A 117 7.63 -3.33 -12.49
C VAL A 117 6.76 -3.50 -11.27
N GLU A 118 5.46 -3.25 -11.42
CA GLU A 118 4.46 -3.46 -10.39
C GLU A 118 3.24 -4.16 -11.00
N ILE A 119 2.91 -5.34 -10.51
CA ILE A 119 1.65 -6.03 -10.83
C ILE A 119 0.64 -5.69 -9.74
N ARG A 120 -0.55 -5.23 -10.11
CA ARG A 120 -1.58 -4.87 -9.13
C ARG A 120 -2.99 -5.19 -9.57
N ASN A 121 -3.82 -5.52 -8.60
CA ASN A 121 -5.26 -5.57 -8.77
C ASN A 121 -5.90 -4.28 -8.23
N PRO A 122 -6.31 -3.34 -9.10
CA PRO A 122 -6.83 -2.05 -8.67
C PRO A 122 -8.12 -2.15 -7.84
N MET A 123 -8.85 -3.27 -7.93
CA MET A 123 -10.10 -3.51 -7.19
C MET A 123 -9.88 -4.10 -5.80
N LYS A 124 -8.67 -4.60 -5.52
CA LYS A 124 -8.35 -5.33 -4.29
C LYS A 124 -7.16 -4.77 -3.53
N MET A 125 -6.31 -3.98 -4.18
CA MET A 125 -5.23 -3.27 -3.51
C MET A 125 -5.78 -2.21 -2.56
N TYR A 126 -5.05 -1.96 -1.49
CA TYR A 126 -5.34 -1.00 -0.46
C TYR A 126 -5.26 0.43 -1.02
N ARG A 127 -6.41 1.13 -0.98
CA ARG A 127 -6.59 2.49 -1.54
C ARG A 127 -7.46 3.38 -0.67
N ASP A 128 -7.59 3.01 0.60
CA ASP A 128 -8.48 3.72 1.50
C ASP A 128 -8.12 5.20 1.56
N SER A 129 -9.18 5.99 1.56
CA SER A 129 -9.12 7.44 1.67
C SER A 129 -9.65 7.86 3.03
N THR A 130 -8.99 8.85 3.62
CA THR A 130 -9.50 9.56 4.78
C THR A 130 -10.69 10.41 4.35
N ILE A 131 -11.83 10.21 5.00
CA ILE A 131 -12.98 11.10 4.87
C ILE A 131 -13.20 11.85 6.19
N ASP A 132 -13.83 13.02 6.11
CA ASP A 132 -14.22 13.76 7.30
C ASP A 132 -15.14 12.90 8.17
N VAL A 133 -14.91 12.94 9.48
CA VAL A 133 -15.67 12.17 10.47
C VAL A 133 -17.14 12.57 10.38
N GLN A 134 -18.00 11.66 9.91
CA GLN A 134 -19.42 11.81 10.15
C GLN A 134 -19.66 11.64 11.65
N PRO A 135 -20.55 12.45 12.27
CA PRO A 135 -20.81 12.37 13.70
C PRO A 135 -21.65 11.12 14.01
N ASP A 136 -21.03 9.95 13.94
CA ASP A 136 -21.48 8.75 14.64
C ASP A 136 -21.04 8.88 16.10
N PRO A 137 -22.00 9.03 17.05
CA PRO A 137 -21.69 9.16 18.46
C PRO A 137 -20.88 7.98 19.02
N ARG A 138 -21.10 6.75 18.53
CA ARG A 138 -20.42 5.55 19.03
C ARG A 138 -18.98 5.48 18.51
N ALA A 139 -18.77 5.77 17.23
CA ALA A 139 -17.42 5.89 16.65
C ALA A 139 -16.60 6.96 17.36
N TYR A 140 -17.21 8.12 17.61
CA TYR A 140 -16.57 9.21 18.34
C TYR A 140 -16.21 8.80 19.77
N GLU A 141 -17.12 8.11 20.47
CA GLU A 141 -16.89 7.60 21.82
C GLU A 141 -15.80 6.54 21.86
N ALA A 142 -15.74 5.63 20.88
CA ALA A 142 -14.67 4.64 20.76
C ALA A 142 -13.31 5.32 20.57
N CYS A 143 -13.20 6.25 19.62
CA CYS A 143 -11.98 7.02 19.39
C CYS A 143 -11.55 7.79 20.64
N LYS A 144 -12.50 8.38 21.37
CA LYS A 144 -12.23 9.10 22.62
C LYS A 144 -11.69 8.15 23.70
N ASN A 145 -12.35 7.01 23.93
CA ASN A 145 -11.94 6.04 24.94
C ASN A 145 -10.54 5.48 24.64
N ILE A 146 -10.23 5.22 23.37
CA ILE A 146 -8.90 4.80 22.93
C ILE A 146 -7.88 5.94 23.15
N ASN A 147 -8.25 7.18 22.84
CA ASN A 147 -7.37 8.33 23.07
C ASN A 147 -7.05 8.53 24.56
N ASP A 148 -8.01 8.29 25.45
CA ASP A 148 -7.82 8.41 26.91
C ASP A 148 -6.79 7.40 27.45
N ILE A 149 -6.62 6.26 26.76
CA ILE A 149 -5.60 5.26 27.10
C ILE A 149 -4.34 5.34 26.23
N SER A 150 -4.22 6.34 25.34
CA SER A 150 -3.08 6.48 24.41
C SER A 150 -1.71 6.52 25.09
N SER A 151 -1.67 7.00 26.34
CA SER A 151 -0.47 6.98 27.18
C SER A 151 0.13 5.58 27.35
N GLN A 152 -0.69 4.53 27.31
CA GLN A 152 -0.24 3.14 27.40
C GLN A 152 0.52 2.69 26.15
N PHE A 153 0.24 3.28 24.98
CA PHE A 153 0.88 2.93 23.72
C PHE A 153 2.37 3.34 23.67
N TYR A 154 2.77 4.39 24.39
CA TYR A 154 4.18 4.80 24.43
C TYR A 154 5.13 3.69 24.93
N HIS A 155 4.63 2.78 25.77
CA HIS A 155 5.42 1.67 26.29
C HIS A 155 5.31 0.41 25.42
N LEU A 156 4.23 0.27 24.67
CA LEU A 156 3.94 -0.89 23.84
C LEU A 156 4.54 -0.78 22.43
N ILE A 157 4.76 0.45 21.94
CA ILE A 157 5.07 0.72 20.54
C ILE A 157 6.44 1.37 20.41
N PRO A 158 7.47 0.62 20.01
CA PRO A 158 8.79 1.17 19.74
C PRO A 158 8.71 2.26 18.68
N GLY A 159 9.29 3.44 18.97
CA GLY A 159 9.34 4.55 18.03
C GLY A 159 8.00 5.27 17.81
N PHE A 160 7.00 5.07 18.67
CA PHE A 160 5.73 5.79 18.62
C PHE A 160 5.94 7.31 18.53
N THR A 161 5.35 7.94 17.50
CA THR A 161 5.40 9.39 17.30
C THR A 161 4.05 10.04 17.58
N SER A 162 2.97 9.49 17.04
CA SER A 162 1.63 10.05 17.21
C SER A 162 0.52 9.02 17.04
N LEU A 163 -0.66 9.40 17.54
CA LEU A 163 -1.92 8.69 17.39
C LEU A 163 -2.93 9.66 16.78
N SER A 164 -3.60 9.27 15.71
CA SER A 164 -4.75 9.99 15.17
C SER A 164 -5.92 9.06 14.90
N PHE A 165 -7.10 9.65 14.80
CA PHE A 165 -8.33 8.95 14.48
C PHE A 165 -8.92 9.55 13.22
N GLU A 166 -9.26 8.68 12.28
CA GLU A 166 -9.74 9.04 10.96
C GLU A 166 -10.89 8.11 10.57
N MET A 167 -11.83 8.58 9.76
CA MET A 167 -12.72 7.66 9.07
C MET A 167 -12.05 7.24 7.77
N ARG A 168 -11.76 5.95 7.62
CA ARG A 168 -11.13 5.42 6.41
C ARG A 168 -12.07 4.48 5.70
N GLY A 169 -12.05 4.54 4.38
CA GLY A 169 -12.81 3.62 3.56
C GLY A 169 -12.55 3.84 2.08
N PRO A 170 -13.24 3.08 1.22
CA PRO A 170 -13.07 3.19 -0.22
C PRO A 170 -13.33 4.62 -0.67
N ARG A 171 -12.59 5.05 -1.70
CA ARG A 171 -12.80 6.36 -2.32
C ARG A 171 -14.25 6.47 -2.76
N LYS A 172 -14.80 7.70 -2.78
CA LYS A 172 -16.18 7.94 -3.23
C LYS A 172 -16.47 7.40 -4.63
N GLU A 173 -15.46 7.40 -5.50
CA GLU A 173 -15.51 6.85 -6.86
C GLU A 173 -15.57 5.31 -6.91
N ASP A 174 -15.09 4.64 -5.86
CA ASP A 174 -15.08 3.17 -5.71
C ASP A 174 -16.24 2.67 -4.84
N ALA A 175 -16.97 3.55 -4.16
CA ALA A 175 -18.06 3.20 -3.26
C ALA A 175 -19.34 2.81 -4.03
N ASP A 176 -20.02 1.74 -3.60
CA ASP A 176 -21.34 1.39 -4.14
C ASP A 176 -22.33 2.54 -3.85
N PRO A 177 -22.99 3.13 -4.86
CA PRO A 177 -23.95 4.21 -4.66
C PRO A 177 -25.11 3.87 -3.72
N ARG A 178 -25.40 2.58 -3.52
CA ARG A 178 -26.43 2.07 -2.61
C ARG A 178 -25.96 2.01 -1.15
N TRP A 179 -24.64 2.05 -0.94
CA TRP A 179 -23.98 2.03 0.37
C TRP A 179 -23.01 3.21 0.45
N PRO A 180 -23.53 4.45 0.47
CA PRO A 180 -22.68 5.63 0.51
C PRO A 180 -21.83 5.58 1.79
N THR A 181 -20.53 5.33 1.60
CA THR A 181 -19.44 5.35 2.58
C THR A 181 -19.55 4.33 3.73
N ALA A 182 -19.04 3.12 3.49
CA ALA A 182 -18.62 2.16 4.51
C ALA A 182 -17.30 2.57 5.20
N ALA A 183 -17.12 3.87 5.46
CA ALA A 183 -15.92 4.32 6.13
C ALA A 183 -15.97 3.90 7.59
N VAL A 184 -14.91 3.27 8.05
CA VAL A 184 -14.79 2.66 9.36
C VAL A 184 -13.92 3.57 10.23
N PRO A 185 -14.27 3.79 11.51
CA PRO A 185 -13.39 4.45 12.45
C PRO A 185 -12.04 3.74 12.45
N SER A 186 -10.97 4.47 12.20
CA SER A 186 -9.64 3.93 12.05
C SER A 186 -8.67 4.67 12.95
N MET A 187 -7.94 3.90 13.74
CA MET A 187 -6.86 4.35 14.59
C MET A 187 -5.56 4.27 13.80
N MET A 188 -4.94 5.42 13.58
CA MET A 188 -3.68 5.58 12.87
C MET A 188 -2.57 5.77 13.89
N ILE A 189 -1.63 4.83 13.92
CA ILE A 189 -0.44 4.90 14.77
C ILE A 189 0.75 5.23 13.89
N CYS A 190 1.35 6.38 14.11
CA CYS A 190 2.57 6.77 13.44
C CYS A 190 3.78 6.34 14.28
N VAL A 191 4.76 5.79 13.59
CA VAL A 191 6.03 5.33 14.15
C VAL A 191 7.15 5.94 13.34
N GLN A 192 8.27 6.23 14.01
CA GLN A 192 9.47 6.75 13.37
C GLN A 192 9.91 5.85 12.20
N ASP A 193 10.27 6.48 11.08
CA ASP A 193 10.81 5.79 9.90
C ASP A 193 12.08 4.99 10.23
N GLY A 194 12.25 3.88 9.52
CA GLY A 194 13.39 2.97 9.66
C GLY A 194 13.36 2.12 10.94
N MET A 195 12.30 2.17 11.74
CA MET A 195 12.19 1.35 12.94
C MET A 195 12.07 -0.14 12.59
N HIS A 196 12.95 -0.96 13.19
CA HIS A 196 12.95 -2.41 13.01
C HIS A 196 12.39 -3.11 14.25
N TYR A 197 11.28 -3.83 14.10
CA TYR A 197 10.68 -4.59 15.19
C TYR A 197 9.90 -5.81 14.69
N ASN A 198 9.25 -6.54 15.60
CA ASN A 198 8.23 -7.51 15.24
C ASN A 198 6.87 -6.82 15.17
N TRP A 199 6.61 -6.14 14.05
CA TRP A 199 5.42 -5.33 13.87
C TRP A 199 4.10 -6.11 13.92
N ALA A 200 4.10 -7.39 13.50
CA ALA A 200 2.94 -8.25 13.63
C ALA A 200 2.55 -8.46 15.11
N LEU A 201 3.54 -8.71 15.97
CA LEU A 201 3.32 -8.84 17.42
C LEU A 201 2.83 -7.55 18.06
N VAL A 202 3.42 -6.41 17.67
CA VAL A 202 3.00 -5.09 18.16
C VAL A 202 1.55 -4.81 17.76
N GLU A 203 1.20 -5.07 16.50
CA GLU A 203 -0.16 -4.91 16.02
C GLU A 203 -1.15 -5.79 16.77
N ASP A 204 -0.83 -7.07 16.99
CA ASP A 204 -1.71 -7.98 17.74
C ASP A 204 -1.92 -7.54 19.20
N GLN A 205 -0.88 -7.03 19.86
CA GLN A 205 -1.00 -6.48 21.22
C GLN A 205 -1.93 -5.26 21.27
N ILE A 206 -1.81 -4.37 20.29
CA ILE A 206 -2.66 -3.18 20.21
C ILE A 206 -4.10 -3.57 19.87
N ARG A 207 -4.30 -4.55 18.97
CA ARG A 207 -5.64 -5.06 18.61
C ARG A 207 -6.40 -5.59 19.81
N VAL A 208 -5.74 -6.23 20.77
CA VAL A 208 -6.39 -6.68 22.01
C VAL A 208 -6.95 -5.48 22.79
N VAL A 209 -6.11 -4.46 23.01
CA VAL A 209 -6.48 -3.26 23.78
C VAL A 209 -7.61 -2.47 23.10
N VAL A 210 -7.53 -2.32 21.78
CA VAL A 210 -8.56 -1.62 20.98
C VAL A 210 -9.84 -2.44 20.90
N GLY A 211 -9.72 -3.76 20.72
CA GLY A 211 -10.83 -4.69 20.59
C GLY A 211 -11.72 -4.72 21.82
N ASP A 212 -11.15 -4.63 23.02
CA ASP A 212 -11.92 -4.57 24.26
C ASP A 212 -12.83 -3.32 24.29
N ILE A 213 -12.29 -2.14 23.94
CA ILE A 213 -13.05 -0.87 23.90
C ILE A 213 -14.11 -0.89 22.79
N ALA A 214 -13.73 -1.39 21.62
CA ALA A 214 -14.58 -1.45 20.44
C ALA A 214 -15.78 -2.39 20.66
N THR A 215 -15.55 -3.52 21.35
CA THR A 215 -16.60 -4.49 21.70
C THR A 215 -17.62 -3.90 22.66
N ASP A 216 -17.18 -3.17 23.68
CA ASP A 216 -18.06 -2.53 24.66
C ASP A 216 -19.03 -1.51 24.03
N LEU A 217 -18.65 -0.92 22.90
CA LEU A 217 -19.42 0.08 22.17
C LEU A 217 -20.15 -0.47 20.93
N GLU A 218 -20.00 -1.78 20.64
CA GLU A 218 -20.50 -2.42 19.42
C GLU A 218 -20.06 -1.71 18.13
N VAL A 219 -18.81 -1.23 18.10
CA VAL A 219 -18.22 -0.54 16.94
C VAL A 219 -17.02 -1.34 16.44
N GLU A 220 -16.84 -1.42 15.13
CA GLU A 220 -15.59 -1.90 14.56
C GLU A 220 -14.60 -0.73 14.43
N VAL A 221 -13.41 -0.88 15.01
CA VAL A 221 -12.33 0.11 14.87
C VAL A 221 -11.16 -0.56 14.17
N HIS A 222 -10.78 -0.02 13.00
CA HIS A 222 -9.61 -0.48 12.26
C HIS A 222 -8.33 0.07 12.89
N LEU A 223 -7.26 -0.71 12.80
CA LEU A 223 -5.94 -0.33 13.27
C LEU A 223 -4.97 -0.32 12.10
N GLU A 224 -4.24 0.77 11.97
CA GLU A 224 -3.15 0.87 11.01
C GLU A 224 -1.90 1.48 11.66
N ILE A 225 -0.76 0.82 11.45
CA ILE A 225 0.55 1.32 11.88
C ILE A 225 1.29 1.81 10.63
N TRP A 226 1.78 3.04 10.69
CA TRP A 226 2.41 3.75 9.58
C TRP A 226 3.79 4.25 9.96
N ALA A 227 4.67 4.28 8.96
CA ALA A 227 5.90 5.06 9.01
C ALA A 227 5.54 6.53 8.82
N GLY A 228 6.04 7.42 9.67
CA GLY A 228 5.83 8.85 9.50
C GLY A 228 6.84 9.70 10.24
N ASP A 229 7.16 10.84 9.64
CA ASP A 229 7.99 11.87 10.25
C ASP A 229 7.38 12.37 11.56
N SER A 230 8.21 12.43 12.60
CA SER A 230 7.94 13.27 13.77
C SER A 230 7.80 14.72 13.29
N LYS A 231 6.59 15.28 13.34
CA LYS A 231 6.40 16.72 13.25
C LYS A 231 7.14 17.46 14.35
#